data_AF-A0A3N7D9K0-F1
#
_entry.id   AF-A0A3N7D9K0-F1
#
_cell.length_a   1.000
_cell.length_b   1.000
_cell.length_c   1.000
_cell.angle_alpha   90.00
_cell.angle_beta   90.00
_cell.angle_gamma   90.00
#
_symmetry.space_group_name_H-M   'P 1'
#
loop_
_entity.id
_entity.type
_entity.pdbx_description
1 polymer ?
#
loop_
_entity_poly.entity_id
_entity_poly.type
_entity_poly.pdbx_seq_one_letter_code
_entity_poly.pdbx_strand_id
1 'polypeptide(L)'
;MALLIFLFCGFFILYNLVINLTNLSKIVDYCFETGSLDDYWSLFYKACISRRAIYSSIIAVIIGFLTFIAIAPFVIMKGIIAGKKVAQDISTGAYFKYETENYLNTKFAYTNIEQLGIERFESTTTGNLAVDLPLIMAYIEQACDTNSIKIKQELMQYYDLVGEMQVQVPLIIEIGEKVFPVYLIYTQQHRESFKKIEPLLKENHFENALYFSIINMD
;
A
#
# COMPACT_ATOMS: atom_id res chain seq x y z
N MET A 1 -40.61 -43.51 -15.14
CA MET A 1 -39.45 -43.67 -14.22
C MET A 1 -38.15 -43.14 -14.82
N ALA A 2 -37.75 -43.58 -16.03
CA ALA A 2 -36.52 -43.11 -16.70
C ALA A 2 -36.48 -41.57 -16.95
N LEU A 3 -37.59 -40.96 -17.37
CA LEU A 3 -37.68 -39.51 -17.60
C LEU A 3 -37.44 -38.69 -16.31
N LEU A 4 -37.97 -39.15 -15.17
CA LEU A 4 -37.79 -38.52 -13.87
C LEU A 4 -36.34 -38.60 -13.39
N ILE A 5 -35.68 -39.74 -13.62
CA ILE A 5 -34.25 -39.92 -13.30
C ILE A 5 -33.39 -38.97 -14.15
N PHE A 6 -33.69 -38.86 -15.45
CA PHE A 6 -32.95 -37.97 -16.36
C PHE A 6 -33.09 -36.50 -15.96
N LEU A 7 -34.30 -36.05 -15.61
CA LEU A 7 -34.54 -34.69 -15.13
C LEU A 7 -33.81 -34.41 -13.81
N PHE A 8 -33.80 -35.36 -12.89
CA PHE A 8 -33.11 -35.22 -11.61
C PHE A 8 -31.59 -35.12 -11.78
N CYS A 9 -31.00 -35.98 -12.62
CA CYS A 9 -29.58 -35.91 -12.96
C CYS A 9 -29.22 -34.59 -13.66
N GLY A 10 -30.05 -34.13 -14.61
CA GLY A 10 -29.86 -32.85 -15.29
C GLY A 10 -29.89 -31.66 -14.33
N PHE A 11 -30.86 -31.62 -13.42
CA PHE A 11 -30.97 -30.56 -12.41
C PHE A 11 -29.77 -30.56 -11.45
N PHE A 12 -29.31 -31.73 -11.01
CA PHE A 12 -28.15 -31.85 -10.14
C PHE A 12 -26.86 -31.32 -10.81
N ILE A 13 -26.66 -31.61 -12.09
CA ILE A 13 -25.52 -31.10 -12.86
C ILE A 13 -25.62 -29.57 -13.01
N LEU A 14 -26.80 -29.06 -13.38
CA LEU A 14 -27.03 -27.62 -13.56
C LEU A 14 -26.78 -26.84 -12.25
N TYR A 15 -27.28 -27.36 -11.13
CA TYR A 15 -27.10 -26.73 -9.82
C TYR A 15 -25.62 -26.61 -9.43
N ASN A 16 -24.84 -27.68 -9.60
CA ASN A 16 -23.40 -27.64 -9.32
C ASN A 16 -22.65 -26.71 -10.28
N LEU A 17 -23.07 -26.65 -11.55
CA LEU A 17 -22.50 -25.73 -12.53
C LEU A 17 -22.71 -24.27 -12.13
N VAL A 18 -23.91 -23.90 -11.68
CA VAL A 18 -24.22 -22.52 -11.23
C VAL A 18 -23.37 -22.12 -10.03
N ILE A 19 -23.17 -23.02 -9.05
CA ILE A 19 -22.30 -22.77 -7.91
C ILE A 19 -20.85 -22.53 -8.37
N ASN A 20 -20.35 -23.39 -9.26
CA ASN A 20 -18.99 -23.27 -9.77
C ASN A 20 -18.78 -21.97 -10.56
N LEU A 21 -19.76 -21.55 -11.37
CA LEU A 21 -19.72 -20.27 -12.08
C LEU A 21 -19.75 -19.08 -11.11
N THR A 22 -20.55 -19.16 -10.05
CA THR A 22 -20.62 -18.11 -9.02
C THR A 22 -19.28 -17.96 -8.30
N ASN A 23 -18.67 -19.09 -7.91
CA ASN A 23 -17.36 -19.09 -7.27
C ASN A 23 -16.26 -18.58 -8.22
N LEU A 24 -16.32 -18.99 -9.50
CA LEU A 24 -15.40 -18.52 -10.53
C LEU A 24 -15.49 -17.01 -10.71
N SER A 25 -16.68 -16.43 -10.73
CA SER A 25 -16.86 -14.96 -10.80
C SER A 25 -16.15 -14.25 -9.66
N LYS A 26 -16.32 -14.72 -8.42
CA LYS A 26 -15.66 -14.12 -7.25
C LYS A 26 -14.13 -14.20 -7.33
N ILE A 27 -13.61 -15.29 -7.87
CA ILE A 27 -12.16 -15.47 -8.07
C ILE A 27 -11.66 -14.49 -9.14
N VAL A 28 -12.42 -14.32 -10.22
CA VAL A 28 -12.12 -13.34 -11.27
C VAL A 28 -12.09 -11.93 -10.69
N ASP A 29 -13.12 -11.55 -9.92
CA ASP A 29 -13.22 -10.24 -9.27
C ASP A 29 -12.00 -9.99 -8.37
N TYR A 30 -11.64 -10.97 -7.53
CA TYR A 30 -10.45 -10.92 -6.68
C TYR A 30 -9.15 -10.71 -7.49
N CYS A 31 -8.97 -11.45 -8.59
CA CYS A 31 -7.80 -11.28 -9.47
C CYS A 31 -7.75 -9.89 -10.11
N PHE A 32 -8.90 -9.34 -10.49
CA PHE A 32 -8.96 -7.97 -11.00
C PHE A 32 -8.68 -6.94 -9.93
N GLU A 33 -9.20 -7.10 -8.71
CA GLU A 33 -8.96 -6.19 -7.58
C GLU A 33 -7.49 -6.14 -7.20
N THR A 34 -6.86 -7.31 -7.05
CA THR A 34 -5.44 -7.44 -6.68
C THR A 34 -4.48 -7.18 -7.84
N GLY A 35 -4.95 -7.28 -9.09
CA GLY A 35 -4.08 -7.21 -10.27
C GLY A 35 -3.10 -8.39 -10.38
N SER A 36 -3.37 -9.51 -9.70
CA SER A 36 -2.54 -10.72 -9.70
C SER A 36 -3.36 -11.98 -10.01
N LEU A 37 -2.70 -12.98 -10.61
CA LEU A 37 -3.23 -14.32 -10.90
C LEU A 37 -2.66 -15.41 -9.99
N ASP A 38 -1.79 -15.06 -9.03
CA ASP A 38 -1.01 -16.03 -8.26
C ASP A 38 -1.89 -17.03 -7.50
N ASP A 39 -3.02 -16.56 -6.97
CA ASP A 39 -3.97 -17.38 -6.21
C ASP A 39 -5.07 -18.03 -7.07
N TYR A 40 -5.19 -17.68 -8.36
CA TYR A 40 -6.34 -18.04 -9.20
C TYR A 40 -6.61 -19.55 -9.18
N TRP A 41 -5.59 -20.36 -9.46
CA TRP A 41 -5.73 -21.81 -9.53
C TRP A 41 -5.99 -22.43 -8.16
N SER A 42 -5.31 -21.94 -7.12
CA SER A 42 -5.50 -22.41 -5.74
C SER A 42 -6.95 -22.21 -5.28
N LEU A 43 -7.49 -21.01 -5.48
CA LEU A 43 -8.87 -20.68 -5.16
C LEU A 43 -9.85 -21.48 -6.02
N PHE A 44 -9.58 -21.62 -7.32
CA PHE A 44 -10.42 -22.40 -8.23
C PHE A 44 -10.51 -23.87 -7.80
N TYR A 45 -9.37 -24.51 -7.52
CA TYR A 45 -9.34 -25.92 -7.09
C TYR A 45 -10.07 -26.12 -5.76
N LYS A 46 -9.92 -25.17 -4.83
CA LYS A 46 -10.55 -25.24 -3.51
C LYS A 46 -12.07 -25.00 -3.57
N ALA A 47 -12.51 -24.05 -4.40
CA ALA A 47 -13.90 -23.59 -4.42
C ALA A 47 -14.78 -24.29 -5.47
N CYS A 48 -14.19 -24.80 -6.57
CA CYS A 48 -14.95 -25.30 -7.73
C CYS A 48 -14.78 -26.81 -7.99
N ILE A 49 -13.80 -27.48 -7.39
CA ILE A 49 -13.60 -28.92 -7.56
C ILE A 49 -14.03 -29.69 -6.31
N SER A 50 -15.01 -30.59 -6.48
CA SER A 50 -15.47 -31.51 -5.44
C SER A 50 -15.25 -32.95 -5.86
N ARG A 51 -14.62 -33.75 -4.99
CA ARG A 51 -14.41 -35.20 -5.21
C ARG A 51 -15.71 -35.99 -5.36
N ARG A 52 -16.85 -35.45 -4.90
CA ARG A 52 -18.17 -36.11 -4.94
C ARG A 52 -18.91 -35.88 -6.27
N ALA A 53 -18.48 -34.92 -7.09
CA ALA A 53 -19.18 -34.53 -8.32
C ALA A 53 -18.20 -34.44 -9.51
N ILE A 54 -17.70 -35.60 -9.96
CA ILE A 54 -16.61 -35.72 -10.94
C ILE A 54 -16.99 -35.10 -12.30
N TYR A 55 -18.16 -35.44 -12.86
CA TYR A 55 -18.58 -34.95 -14.18
C TYR A 55 -18.78 -33.42 -14.21
N SER A 56 -19.41 -32.86 -13.17
CA SER A 56 -19.55 -31.40 -13.04
C SER A 56 -18.20 -30.70 -12.85
N SER A 57 -17.23 -31.38 -12.21
CA SER A 57 -15.88 -30.86 -12.02
C SER A 57 -15.10 -30.79 -13.33
N ILE A 58 -15.24 -31.78 -14.23
CA ILE A 58 -14.58 -31.75 -15.55
C ILE A 58 -15.04 -30.56 -16.38
N ILE A 59 -16.35 -30.33 -16.44
CA ILE A 59 -16.93 -29.17 -17.15
C ILE A 59 -16.42 -27.87 -16.52
N ALA A 60 -16.40 -27.79 -15.18
CA ALA A 60 -15.90 -26.63 -14.47
C ALA A 60 -14.41 -26.35 -14.75
N VAL A 61 -13.56 -27.38 -14.88
CA VAL A 61 -12.14 -27.24 -15.23
C VAL A 61 -11.98 -26.63 -16.62
N ILE A 62 -12.73 -27.12 -17.61
CA ILE A 62 -12.68 -26.57 -18.98
C ILE A 62 -13.07 -25.09 -18.96
N ILE A 63 -14.18 -24.76 -18.28
CA ILE A 63 -14.64 -23.38 -18.15
C ILE A 63 -13.61 -22.52 -17.41
N GLY A 64 -13.08 -22.98 -16.28
CA GLY A 64 -12.07 -22.27 -15.50
C GLY A 64 -10.79 -22.01 -16.29
N PHE A 65 -10.38 -22.92 -17.16
CA PHE A 65 -9.25 -22.72 -18.06
C PHE A 65 -9.54 -21.69 -19.15
N LEU A 66 -10.71 -21.75 -19.78
CA LEU A 66 -11.13 -20.74 -20.77
C LEU A 66 -11.23 -19.35 -20.15
N THR A 67 -11.79 -19.26 -18.94
CA THR A 67 -11.87 -18.01 -18.17
C THR A 67 -10.47 -17.49 -17.83
N PHE A 68 -9.53 -18.35 -17.41
CA PHE A 68 -8.15 -17.95 -17.13
C PHE A 68 -7.51 -17.31 -18.37
N ILE A 69 -7.61 -17.96 -19.54
CA ILE A 69 -7.07 -17.41 -20.80
C ILE A 69 -7.70 -16.05 -21.11
N ALA A 70 -9.01 -15.90 -20.89
CA ALA A 70 -9.72 -14.66 -21.16
C ALA A 70 -9.30 -13.51 -20.23
N ILE A 71 -9.17 -13.75 -18.91
CA ILE A 71 -8.89 -12.69 -17.93
C ILE A 71 -7.40 -12.39 -17.77
N ALA A 72 -6.53 -13.38 -17.99
CA ALA A 72 -5.10 -13.25 -17.73
C ALA A 72 -4.44 -12.03 -18.36
N PRO A 73 -4.63 -11.71 -19.67
CA PRO A 73 -3.98 -10.55 -20.27
C PRO A 73 -4.42 -9.23 -19.62
N PHE A 74 -5.69 -9.12 -19.22
CA PHE A 74 -6.21 -7.90 -18.60
C PHE A 74 -5.68 -7.71 -17.18
N VAL A 75 -5.67 -8.79 -16.39
CA VAL A 75 -5.14 -8.76 -15.01
C VAL A 75 -3.65 -8.45 -15.02
N ILE A 76 -2.87 -9.09 -15.89
CA ILE A 76 -1.43 -8.84 -16.03
C ILE A 76 -1.16 -7.40 -16.47
N MET A 77 -1.88 -6.89 -17.47
CA MET A 77 -1.71 -5.49 -17.90
C MET A 77 -2.05 -4.51 -16.79
N LYS A 78 -3.13 -4.74 -16.02
CA LYS A 78 -3.49 -3.91 -14.87
C LYS A 78 -2.38 -3.92 -13.83
N GLY A 79 -1.85 -5.10 -13.48
CA GLY A 79 -0.73 -5.24 -12.55
C GLY A 79 0.53 -4.51 -13.03
N ILE A 80 0.87 -4.59 -14.32
CA ILE A 80 2.01 -3.88 -14.91
C ILE A 80 1.81 -2.36 -14.85
N ILE A 81 0.62 -1.85 -15.22
CA ILE A 81 0.33 -0.42 -15.19
C ILE A 81 0.39 0.11 -13.76
N ALA A 82 -0.21 -0.60 -12.80
CA ALA A 82 -0.15 -0.24 -11.38
C ALA A 82 1.31 -0.24 -10.87
N GLY A 83 2.09 -1.27 -11.20
CA GLY A 83 3.50 -1.35 -10.84
C GLY A 83 4.34 -0.22 -11.45
N LYS A 84 4.08 0.15 -12.72
CA LYS A 84 4.72 1.31 -13.36
C LYS A 84 4.36 2.62 -12.66
N LYS A 85 3.09 2.81 -12.28
CA LYS A 85 2.65 3.99 -11.54
C LYS A 85 3.36 4.08 -10.19
N VAL A 86 3.39 3.00 -9.41
CA VAL A 86 4.12 2.96 -8.13
C VAL A 86 5.62 3.25 -8.32
N ALA A 87 6.26 2.67 -9.35
CA ALA A 87 7.65 2.94 -9.66
C ALA A 87 7.88 4.41 -10.05
N GLN A 88 6.94 5.02 -10.78
CA GLN A 88 6.97 6.43 -11.11
C GLN A 88 6.79 7.31 -9.87
N ASP A 89 5.84 7.00 -9.00
CA ASP A 89 5.57 7.72 -7.75
C ASP A 89 6.79 7.65 -6.82
N ILE A 90 7.46 6.50 -6.76
CA ILE A 90 8.76 6.35 -6.08
C ILE A 90 9.84 7.23 -6.73
N SER A 91 9.95 7.21 -8.05
CA SER A 91 11.00 7.96 -8.76
C SER A 91 10.86 9.48 -8.67
N THR A 92 9.62 9.97 -8.53
CA THR A 92 9.26 11.38 -8.39
C THR A 92 9.27 11.85 -6.95
N GLY A 93 9.28 10.92 -5.98
CA GLY A 93 9.17 11.22 -4.55
C GLY A 93 7.74 11.40 -4.06
N ALA A 94 6.73 11.14 -4.89
CA ALA A 94 5.32 11.08 -4.49
C ALA A 94 5.05 9.97 -3.47
N TYR A 95 5.83 8.89 -3.49
CA TYR A 95 5.66 7.76 -2.58
C TYR A 95 7.01 7.29 -2.02
N PHE A 96 7.09 7.22 -0.69
CA PHE A 96 8.27 6.70 0.00
C PHE A 96 8.05 5.23 0.34
N LYS A 97 8.85 4.36 -0.25
CA LYS A 97 8.80 2.92 0.03
C LYS A 97 9.64 2.59 1.26
N TYR A 98 8.99 2.59 2.42
CA TYR A 98 9.60 2.16 3.67
C TYR A 98 9.65 0.63 3.79
N GLU A 99 10.72 0.03 3.28
CA GLU A 99 11.04 -1.36 3.60
C GLU A 99 11.54 -1.46 5.05
N THR A 100 11.17 -2.55 5.73
CA THR A 100 11.68 -2.79 7.09
C THR A 100 13.14 -3.20 7.00
N GLU A 101 13.99 -2.30 7.45
CA GLU A 101 15.42 -2.54 7.57
C GLU A 101 15.80 -2.78 9.04
N ASN A 102 16.99 -3.34 9.27
CA ASN A 102 17.50 -3.55 10.62
C ASN A 102 18.60 -2.54 10.94
N TYR A 103 18.19 -1.36 11.40
CA TYR A 103 19.10 -0.29 11.81
C TYR A 103 19.21 -0.13 13.33
N LEU A 104 18.95 -1.20 14.10
CA LEU A 104 18.92 -1.17 15.57
C LEU A 104 20.03 -0.29 16.17
N ASN A 105 19.61 0.75 16.89
CA ASN A 105 20.45 1.72 17.59
C ASN A 105 21.27 2.68 16.70
N THR A 106 20.97 2.77 15.41
CA THR A 106 21.51 3.84 14.55
C THR A 106 20.84 5.15 14.93
N LYS A 107 21.61 6.23 15.09
CA LYS A 107 21.06 7.54 15.45
C LYS A 107 20.55 8.26 14.21
N PHE A 108 19.43 8.96 14.34
CA PHE A 108 19.08 10.04 13.42
C PHE A 108 20.09 11.17 13.61
N ALA A 109 21.09 11.22 12.73
CA ALA A 109 22.22 12.13 12.83
C ALA A 109 21.95 13.50 12.18
N TYR A 110 20.95 13.58 11.29
CA TYR A 110 20.62 14.80 10.55
C TYR A 110 19.12 15.05 10.64
N THR A 111 18.75 16.25 11.09
CA THR A 111 17.37 16.69 11.20
C THR A 111 17.31 18.21 11.15
N ASN A 112 16.15 18.75 10.76
CA ASN A 112 15.82 20.16 10.80
C ASN A 112 14.71 20.47 11.83
N ILE A 113 14.56 19.63 12.86
CA ILE A 113 13.54 19.75 13.91
C ILE A 113 13.63 21.07 14.71
N GLU A 114 14.77 21.76 14.67
CA GLU A 114 14.93 23.09 15.26
C GLU A 114 13.95 24.11 14.70
N GLN A 115 13.37 23.86 13.52
CA GLN A 115 12.29 24.67 12.95
C GLN A 115 11.01 24.65 13.81
N LEU A 116 10.85 23.64 14.67
CA LEU A 116 9.79 23.57 15.67
C LEU A 116 10.17 24.24 17.00
N GLY A 117 11.35 24.86 17.10
CA GLY A 117 11.89 25.40 18.36
C GLY A 117 12.48 24.32 19.29
N ILE A 118 12.78 23.13 18.77
CA ILE A 118 13.34 22.01 19.53
C ILE A 118 14.87 22.01 19.32
N GLU A 119 15.62 22.42 20.35
CA GLU A 119 17.08 22.65 20.22
C GLU A 119 17.93 21.38 20.14
N ARG A 120 17.43 20.26 20.68
CA ARG A 120 18.15 18.99 20.68
C ARG A 120 17.18 17.88 20.34
N PHE A 121 17.61 16.97 19.48
CA PHE A 121 16.90 15.73 19.19
C PHE A 121 17.89 14.58 19.26
N GLU A 122 17.62 13.63 20.15
CA GLU A 122 18.40 12.41 20.26
C GLU A 122 17.45 11.22 20.25
N SER A 123 17.35 10.58 19.09
CA SER A 123 16.61 9.34 18.93
C SER A 123 17.36 8.37 18.03
N THR A 124 17.14 7.09 18.28
CA THR A 124 17.62 6.01 17.44
C THR A 124 16.48 5.48 16.57
N THR A 125 16.85 4.92 15.42
CA THR A 125 15.93 4.24 14.51
C THR A 125 16.05 2.74 14.66
N THR A 126 14.93 2.04 14.45
CA THR A 126 14.91 0.60 14.24
C THR A 126 15.02 0.24 12.75
N GLY A 127 14.72 1.18 11.85
CA GLY A 127 14.53 0.95 10.41
C GLY A 127 13.09 0.55 10.06
N ASN A 128 12.18 0.60 11.03
CA ASN A 128 10.77 0.31 10.84
C ASN A 128 9.93 1.58 11.08
N LEU A 129 9.33 2.11 10.02
CA LEU A 129 8.49 3.30 10.05
C LEU A 129 7.39 3.20 11.12
N ALA A 130 6.74 2.04 11.27
CA ALA A 130 5.63 1.84 12.19
C ALA A 130 6.06 1.90 13.67
N VAL A 131 7.35 1.70 13.95
CA VAL A 131 7.93 1.83 15.29
C VAL A 131 8.53 3.22 15.48
N ASP A 132 9.29 3.70 14.49
CA ASP A 132 10.05 4.94 14.61
C ASP A 132 9.17 6.19 14.57
N LEU A 133 8.09 6.21 13.78
CA LEU A 133 7.16 7.36 13.73
C LEU A 133 6.54 7.64 15.10
N PRO A 134 5.92 6.66 15.81
CA PRO A 134 5.43 6.90 17.16
C PRO A 134 6.50 7.38 18.14
N LEU A 135 7.73 6.89 18.04
CA LEU A 135 8.84 7.30 18.91
C LEU A 135 9.26 8.75 18.66
N ILE A 136 9.41 9.13 17.38
CA ILE A 136 9.67 10.52 16.98
C ILE A 136 8.53 11.42 17.44
N MET A 137 7.29 10.96 17.27
CA MET A 137 6.13 11.75 17.66
C MET A 137 6.06 11.98 19.16
N ALA A 138 6.23 10.94 19.98
CA ALA A 138 6.26 11.08 21.43
C ALA A 138 7.34 12.07 21.89
N TYR A 139 8.48 12.11 21.19
CA TYR A 139 9.52 13.10 21.44
C TYR A 139 9.06 14.53 21.12
N ILE A 140 8.45 14.73 19.95
CA ILE A 140 7.95 16.04 19.53
C ILE A 140 6.83 16.52 20.47
N GLU A 141 5.90 15.65 20.84
CA GLU A 141 4.84 15.94 21.81
C GLU A 141 5.41 16.39 23.15
N GLN A 142 6.37 15.64 23.70
CA GLN A 142 7.03 16.00 24.96
C GLN A 142 7.72 17.38 24.89
N ALA A 143 8.39 17.68 23.78
CA ALA A 143 9.06 18.95 23.58
C ALA A 143 8.07 20.12 23.43
N CYS A 144 6.95 19.91 22.73
CA CYS A 144 5.91 20.91 22.53
C CYS A 144 5.07 21.13 23.80
N ASP A 145 4.78 20.09 24.58
CA ASP A 145 4.11 20.21 25.89
C ASP A 145 4.90 21.09 26.85
N THR A 146 6.23 20.91 26.88
CA THR A 146 7.15 21.75 27.66
C THR A 146 7.01 23.23 27.29
N ASN A 147 6.68 23.51 26.03
CA ASN A 147 6.51 24.84 25.48
C ASN A 147 5.04 25.31 25.39
N SER A 148 4.09 24.54 25.96
CA SER A 148 2.64 24.81 25.88
C SER A 148 2.08 24.94 24.44
N ILE A 149 2.69 24.22 23.50
CA ILE A 149 2.30 24.19 22.09
C ILE A 149 1.36 23.00 21.86
N LYS A 150 0.16 23.26 21.34
CA LYS A 150 -0.76 22.19 20.93
C LYS A 150 -0.41 21.69 19.54
N ILE A 151 -0.41 20.38 19.37
CA ILE A 151 -0.13 19.71 18.10
C ILE A 151 -1.34 18.89 17.67
N LYS A 152 -1.64 18.89 16.37
CA LYS A 152 -2.51 17.91 15.72
C LYS A 152 -1.67 17.07 14.75
N GLN A 153 -2.03 15.80 14.61
CA GLN A 153 -1.26 14.86 13.80
C GLN A 153 -2.15 14.00 12.91
N GLU A 154 -1.64 13.70 11.71
CA GLU A 154 -2.28 12.77 10.78
C GLU A 154 -1.22 11.89 10.13
N LEU A 155 -1.48 10.58 10.07
CA LEU A 155 -0.55 9.59 9.54
C LEU A 155 -0.94 9.17 8.12
N MET A 156 0.06 8.92 7.29
CA MET A 156 -0.04 8.31 5.95
C MET A 156 -1.09 8.98 5.04
N GLN A 157 -1.18 10.30 5.10
CA GLN A 157 -2.17 11.08 4.37
C GLN A 157 -1.75 11.30 2.92
N TYR A 158 -2.74 11.37 2.03
CA TYR A 158 -2.52 11.73 0.63
C TYR A 158 -2.89 13.19 0.40
N TYR A 159 -2.02 13.91 -0.31
CA TYR A 159 -2.23 15.30 -0.71
C TYR A 159 -2.07 15.46 -2.20
N ASP A 160 -2.93 16.26 -2.81
CA ASP A 160 -2.80 16.62 -4.21
C ASP A 160 -1.90 17.86 -4.31
N LEU A 161 -0.79 17.72 -5.03
CA LEU A 161 0.14 18.80 -5.34
C LEU A 161 -0.18 19.41 -6.70
N VAL A 162 0.34 20.63 -6.93
CA VAL A 162 0.33 21.29 -8.25
C VAL A 162 0.76 20.30 -9.35
N GLY A 163 -0.07 20.19 -10.40
CA GLY A 163 0.20 19.30 -11.54
C GLY A 163 -0.45 17.91 -11.47
N GLU A 164 -1.52 17.74 -10.67
CA GLU A 164 -2.25 16.46 -10.48
C GLU A 164 -1.39 15.33 -9.87
N MET A 165 -0.26 15.67 -9.26
CA MET A 165 0.60 14.72 -8.57
C MET A 165 0.07 14.50 -7.16
N GLN A 166 -0.35 13.27 -6.85
CA GLN A 166 -0.73 12.91 -5.50
C GLN A 166 0.47 12.37 -4.73
N VAL A 167 0.79 12.98 -3.59
CA VAL A 167 1.88 12.57 -2.69
C VAL A 167 1.32 11.88 -1.45
N GLN A 168 1.97 10.82 -1.01
CA GLN A 168 1.75 10.26 0.33
C GLN A 168 2.75 10.85 1.31
N VAL A 169 2.24 11.47 2.37
CA VAL A 169 3.03 12.03 3.46
C VAL A 169 2.97 11.10 4.67
N PRO A 170 4.12 10.63 5.21
CA PRO A 170 4.14 9.66 6.31
C PRO A 170 3.50 10.19 7.60
N LEU A 171 3.80 11.44 7.94
CA LEU A 171 3.26 12.13 9.09
C LEU A 171 3.09 13.60 8.77
N ILE A 172 1.95 14.16 9.14
CA ILE A 172 1.67 15.58 9.13
C ILE A 172 1.60 16.06 10.56
N ILE A 173 2.31 17.14 10.86
CA ILE A 173 2.28 17.84 12.13
C ILE A 173 1.69 19.23 11.90
N GLU A 174 0.59 19.52 12.58
CA GLU A 174 -0.04 20.84 12.57
C GLU A 174 0.21 21.54 13.91
N ILE A 175 0.79 22.74 13.84
CA ILE A 175 1.04 23.61 15.00
C ILE A 175 0.43 24.98 14.71
N GLY A 176 -0.72 25.26 15.33
CA GLY A 176 -1.49 26.46 15.03
C GLY A 176 -1.98 26.44 13.57
N GLU A 177 -1.56 27.42 12.78
CA GLU A 177 -1.87 27.51 11.33
C GLU A 177 -0.79 26.88 10.44
N LYS A 178 0.32 26.39 11.03
CA LYS A 178 1.45 25.84 10.30
C LYS A 178 1.34 24.34 10.14
N VAL A 179 1.61 23.86 8.93
CA VAL A 179 1.55 22.44 8.59
C VAL A 179 2.91 21.95 8.13
N PHE A 180 3.45 20.96 8.83
CA PHE A 180 4.78 20.39 8.61
C PHE A 180 4.65 18.92 8.19
N PRO A 181 4.91 18.60 6.91
CA PRO A 181 5.16 17.25 6.45
C PRO A 181 6.43 16.69 7.11
N VAL A 182 6.38 15.45 7.59
CA VAL A 182 7.50 14.78 8.27
C VAL A 182 7.88 13.51 7.52
N TYR A 183 9.17 13.41 7.18
CA TYR A 183 9.74 12.29 6.46
C TYR A 183 10.89 11.65 7.23
N LEU A 184 10.91 10.31 7.27
CA LEU A 184 12.03 9.56 7.79
C LEU A 184 12.91 9.13 6.62
N ILE A 185 14.22 9.30 6.73
CA ILE A 185 15.17 9.10 5.64
C ILE A 185 16.21 8.07 6.05
N TYR A 186 15.94 6.83 5.65
CA TYR A 186 16.81 5.69 5.95
C TYR A 186 17.83 5.36 4.85
N THR A 187 17.50 5.64 3.58
CA THR A 187 18.25 5.14 2.42
C THR A 187 18.55 6.26 1.44
N GLN A 188 19.53 6.07 0.55
CA GLN A 188 19.85 7.05 -0.49
C GLN A 188 18.63 7.35 -1.39
N GLN A 189 17.81 6.34 -1.66
CA GLN A 189 16.57 6.51 -2.41
C GLN A 189 15.57 7.44 -1.68
N HIS A 190 15.41 7.31 -0.36
CA HIS A 190 14.59 8.24 0.42
C HIS A 190 15.12 9.67 0.32
N ARG A 191 16.43 9.86 0.39
CA ARG A 191 17.05 11.19 0.26
C ARG A 191 16.82 11.80 -1.13
N GLU A 192 17.04 11.04 -2.19
CA GLU A 192 16.80 11.50 -3.56
C GLU A 192 15.33 11.86 -3.79
N SER A 193 14.42 11.07 -3.22
CA SER A 193 12.97 11.32 -3.25
C SER A 193 12.63 12.60 -2.48
N PHE A 194 13.23 12.79 -1.30
CA PHE A 194 13.02 13.97 -0.46
C PHE A 194 13.47 15.25 -1.16
N LYS A 195 14.66 15.24 -1.77
CA LYS A 195 15.18 16.39 -2.54
C LYS A 195 14.28 16.82 -3.70
N LYS A 196 13.50 15.89 -4.26
CA LYS A 196 12.54 16.18 -5.34
C LYS A 196 11.20 16.71 -4.83
N ILE A 197 10.70 16.15 -3.73
CA ILE A 197 9.36 16.47 -3.22
C ILE A 197 9.35 17.73 -2.33
N GLU A 198 10.44 18.03 -1.63
CA GLU A 198 10.52 19.16 -0.71
C GLU A 198 10.18 20.53 -1.37
N PRO A 199 10.70 20.87 -2.57
CA PRO A 199 10.31 22.12 -3.24
C PRO A 199 8.82 22.15 -3.59
N LEU A 200 8.26 21.02 -4.05
CA LEU A 200 6.85 20.92 -4.44
C LEU A 200 5.91 21.06 -3.23
N LEU A 201 6.30 20.52 -2.07
CA LEU A 201 5.55 20.72 -0.82
C LEU A 201 5.51 22.19 -0.44
N LYS A 202 6.64 22.91 -0.54
CA LYS A 202 6.68 24.37 -0.25
C LYS A 202 5.80 25.18 -1.19
N GLU A 203 5.71 24.79 -2.46
CA GLU A 203 4.81 25.42 -3.44
C GLU A 203 3.32 25.20 -3.11
N ASN A 204 2.99 24.13 -2.35
CA ASN A 204 1.62 23.73 -1.99
C ASN A 204 1.23 24.14 -0.55
N HIS A 205 1.72 25.28 -0.08
CA HIS A 205 1.38 25.89 1.21
C HIS A 205 1.80 25.10 2.46
N PHE A 206 2.58 24.03 2.31
CA PHE A 206 3.28 23.46 3.45
C PHE A 206 4.43 24.39 3.85
N GLU A 207 4.70 24.44 5.15
CA GLU A 207 5.97 24.96 5.64
C GLU A 207 7.11 24.04 5.14
N ASN A 208 8.34 24.34 5.55
CA ASN A 208 9.46 23.45 5.28
C ASN A 208 9.18 22.03 5.81
N ALA A 209 9.35 21.03 4.94
CA ALA A 209 9.21 19.64 5.36
C ALA A 209 10.28 19.28 6.39
N LEU A 210 9.87 18.65 7.48
CA LEU A 210 10.75 18.13 8.50
C LEU A 210 11.31 16.77 8.06
N TYR A 211 12.59 16.54 8.34
CA TYR A 211 13.23 15.26 8.08
C TYR A 211 13.98 14.73 9.29
N PHE A 212 14.00 13.41 9.39
CA PHE A 212 14.81 12.65 10.34
C PHE A 212 15.64 11.65 9.56
N SER A 213 16.94 11.88 9.45
CA SER A 213 17.81 11.13 8.56
C SER A 213 18.99 10.48 9.28
N ILE A 214 19.31 9.25 8.88
CA ILE A 214 20.55 8.56 9.28
C ILE A 214 21.69 8.79 8.28
N ILE A 215 21.39 9.37 7.11
CA ILE A 215 22.36 9.73 6.08
C ILE A 215 22.45 11.24 5.90
N ASN A 216 23.61 11.72 5.46
CA ASN A 216 23.79 13.15 5.23
C ASN A 216 22.82 13.65 4.14
N MET A 217 22.21 14.81 4.38
CA MET A 217 21.27 15.45 3.47
C MET A 217 21.92 16.39 2.45
N ASP A 218 23.13 16.89 2.71
CA ASP A 218 23.87 17.83 1.85
C ASP A 218 24.34 17.21 0.52
#